data_AF-A0A840E338-F1
#
_entry.id   AF-A0A840E338-F1
#
_cell.length_a   1.000
_cell.length_b   1.000
_cell.length_c   1.000
_cell.angle_alpha   90.00
_cell.angle_beta   90.00
_cell.angle_gamma   90.00
#
_symmetry.space_group_name_H-M   'P 1'
#
loop_
_entity.id
_entity.type
_entity.pdbx_description
1 polymer ?
#
loop_
_entity_poly.entity_id
_entity_poly.type
_entity_poly.pdbx_seq_one_letter_code
_entity_poly.pdbx_strand_id
1 'polypeptide(L)' 'MSYAEAVAELEAILAQLQEVPADIDQLHARVARAEQLITACRSKLRGVEDELAKLRATTEN' A
#
# COMPACT_ATOMS: atom_id res chain seq x y z
N MET A 1 -0.09 10.16 4.34
CA MET A 1 0.70 9.24 3.50
C MET A 1 0.15 9.26 2.08
N SER A 2 0.93 9.68 1.11
CA SER A 2 0.63 9.59 -0.31
C SER A 2 0.78 8.15 -0.81
N TYR A 3 0.37 7.87 -2.04
CA TYR A 3 0.64 6.58 -2.67
C TYR A 3 2.14 6.36 -2.87
N ALA A 4 2.87 7.40 -3.29
CA ALA A 4 4.32 7.34 -3.51
C ALA A 4 5.09 7.03 -2.23
N GLU A 5 4.71 7.62 -1.10
CA GLU A 5 5.31 7.32 0.21
C GLU A 5 5.08 5.85 0.62
N ALA A 6 3.89 5.31 0.36
CA ALA A 6 3.58 3.92 0.68
C ALA A 6 4.37 2.92 -0.19
N VAL A 7 4.61 3.26 -1.46
CA VAL A 7 5.45 2.46 -2.36
C VAL A 7 6.92 2.51 -1.91
N ALA A 8 7.44 3.68 -1.56
CA ALA A 8 8.79 3.82 -1.04
C ALA A 8 9.01 3.01 0.26
N GLU A 9 8.03 3.01 1.17
CA GLU A 9 8.07 2.20 2.40
C GLU A 9 8.05 0.69 2.07
N LEU A 10 7.26 0.26 1.08
CA LEU A 10 7.25 -1.13 0.61
C LEU A 10 8.60 -1.56 0.03
N GLU A 11 9.24 -0.73 -0.79
CA GLU A 11 10.56 -1.02 -1.36
C GLU A 11 11.64 -1.13 -0.27
N ALA A 12 11.59 -0.25 0.73
CA ALA A 12 12.48 -0.31 1.89
C ALA A 12 12.29 -1.60 2.70
N ILE A 13 11.03 -2.02 2.95
CA ILE A 13 10.73 -3.28 3.62
C ILE A 13 11.26 -4.46 2.80
N LEU A 14 11.11 -4.44 1.47
CA LEU A 14 11.61 -5.48 0.58
C LEU A 14 13.13 -5.60 0.65
N ALA A 15 13.85 -4.48 0.66
CA ALA A 15 15.30 -4.45 0.82
C ALA A 15 15.74 -5.05 2.17
N GLN A 16 15.04 -4.72 3.25
CA GLN A 16 15.32 -5.25 4.59
C GLN A 16 14.99 -6.75 4.74
N LEU A 17 14.05 -7.28 3.94
CA LEU A 17 13.76 -8.72 3.89
C LEU A 17 14.90 -9.52 3.21
N GLN A 18 15.69 -8.87 2.36
CA GLN A 18 16.81 -9.49 1.65
C GLN A 18 18.12 -9.49 2.46
N GLU A 19 18.18 -8.74 3.57
CA GLU A 19 19.34 -8.73 4.45
C GLU A 19 19.37 -9.97 5.37
N VAL A 20 20.52 -10.65 5.41
CA VAL A 20 20.82 -11.76 6.32
C VAL A 20 21.85 -11.28 7.35
N PRO A 21 21.68 -11.56 8.66
CA PRO A 21 20.68 -12.43 9.29
C PRO A 21 19.51 -11.64 9.87
N ALA A 22 18.39 -11.60 9.14
CA ALA A 22 17.11 -11.19 9.72
C ALA A 22 16.54 -12.33 10.57
N ASP A 23 16.27 -12.05 11.84
CA ASP A 23 15.53 -12.94 12.73
C ASP A 23 14.10 -13.18 12.20
N ILE A 24 13.57 -14.38 12.40
CA ILE A 24 12.27 -14.80 11.86
C ILE A 24 11.12 -13.93 12.36
N ASP A 25 11.21 -13.45 13.60
CA ASP A 25 10.25 -12.52 14.19
C ASP A 25 10.27 -11.16 13.46
N GLN A 26 11.46 -10.69 13.07
CA GLN A 26 11.59 -9.45 12.31
C GLN A 26 11.07 -9.60 10.88
N LEU A 27 11.27 -10.76 10.24
CA LEU A 27 10.67 -11.07 8.94
C LEU A 27 9.13 -11.04 9.03
N HIS A 28 8.57 -11.65 10.07
CA HIS A 28 7.12 -11.63 10.32
C HIS A 28 6.58 -10.21 10.50
N ALA A 29 7.26 -9.38 11.29
CA ALA A 29 6.86 -7.99 11.52
C ALA A 29 6.93 -7.14 10.22
N ARG A 30 7.98 -7.35 9.41
CA ARG A 30 8.16 -6.68 8.10
C ARG A 30 7.04 -7.06 7.12
N VAL A 31 6.71 -8.35 7.02
CA VAL A 31 5.62 -8.84 6.15
C VAL A 31 4.28 -8.27 6.61
N ALA A 32 3.96 -8.31 7.90
CA ALA A 32 2.73 -7.73 8.43
C ALA A 32 2.60 -6.24 8.13
N ARG A 33 3.71 -5.49 8.18
CA ARG A 33 3.75 -4.08 7.81
C ARG A 33 3.50 -3.87 6.31
N ALA A 34 4.11 -4.69 5.46
CA ALA A 34 3.87 -4.65 4.02
C ALA A 34 2.40 -4.91 3.66
N GLU A 35 1.75 -5.87 4.33
CA GLU A 35 0.31 -6.15 4.13
C GLU A 35 -0.58 -4.95 4.49
N GLN A 36 -0.26 -4.24 5.59
CA GLN A 36 -0.97 -3.01 5.97
C GLN A 36 -0.83 -1.92 4.91
N LEU A 37 0.38 -1.74 4.38
CA LEU A 37 0.66 -0.76 3.33
C LEU A 37 -0.10 -1.06 2.04
N ILE A 38 -0.10 -2.33 1.61
CA ILE A 38 -0.83 -2.78 0.42
C ILE A 38 -2.33 -2.55 0.60
N THR A 39 -2.87 -2.88 1.78
CA THR A 39 -4.29 -2.67 2.10
C THR A 39 -4.67 -1.19 2.04
N ALA A 40 -3.82 -0.32 2.60
CA ALA A 40 -4.01 1.12 2.55
C ALA A 40 -3.97 1.67 1.12
N CYS A 41 -3.03 1.21 0.29
CA CYS A 41 -2.95 1.60 -1.13
C CYS A 41 -4.21 1.19 -1.91
N ARG A 42 -4.69 -0.04 -1.70
CA ARG A 42 -5.92 -0.55 -2.36
C ARG A 42 -7.16 0.22 -1.91
N SER A 43 -7.20 0.66 -0.65
CA SER A 43 -8.30 1.49 -0.14
C SER A 43 -8.33 2.86 -0.83
N LYS A 44 -7.16 3.51 -0.98
CA LYS A 44 -7.06 4.79 -1.69
C LYS A 44 -7.43 4.69 -3.16
N LEU A 45 -6.97 3.64 -3.85
CA LEU A 45 -7.33 3.40 -5.25
C LEU A 45 -8.85 3.25 -5.40
N ARG A 46 -9.49 2.45 -4.54
CA ARG A 46 -10.96 2.33 -4.53
C ARG A 46 -11.65 3.67 -4.26
N GLY A 47 -11.15 4.47 -3.32
CA GLY A 47 -11.70 5.81 -3.08
C GLY A 47 -11.63 6.71 -4.32
N VAL A 48 -10.54 6.64 -5.09
CA VAL A 48 -10.41 7.38 -6.36
C VAL A 48 -11.37 6.84 -7.42
N GLU A 49 -11.52 5.52 -7.52
CA GLU A 49 -12.49 4.88 -8.43
C GLU A 49 -13.94 5.29 -8.10
N ASP A 50 -14.30 5.34 -6.82
CA ASP A 50 -15.62 5.77 -6.35
C ASP A 50 -15.89 7.25 -6.69
N GLU A 51 -14.90 8.14 -6.48
CA GLU A 51 -15.02 9.55 -6.86
C GLU A 51 -15.15 9.72 -8.38
N LEU A 52 -14.41 8.94 -9.17
CA LEU A 52 -14.56 8.91 -10.63
C LEU A 52 -15.94 8.40 -11.06
N ALA A 53 -16.49 7.39 -10.39
CA ALA A 53 -17.83 6.87 -10.65
C ALA A 53 -18.91 7.92 -10.36
N LYS A 54 -18.80 8.66 -9.24
CA LYS A 54 -19.72 9.77 -8.91
C LYS A 54 -19.66 10.89 -9.95
N LEU A 55 -18.45 11.26 -10.41
CA LEU A 55 -18.24 12.27 -11.45
C LEU A 55 -18.92 11.87 -12.76
N ARG A 56 -18.75 10.61 -13.20
CA ARG A 56 -19.43 10.07 -14.39
C ARG A 56 -20.96 10.15 -14.25
N ALA A 57 -21.50 9.69 -13.13
CA ALA A 57 -22.94 9.72 -12.87
C ALA A 57 -23.54 11.15 -12.84
N THR A 58 -22.74 12.15 -12.48
CA THR A 58 -23.17 13.57 -12.49
C THR A 58 -23.17 14.17 -13.89
N THR A 59 -22.35 13.66 -14.81
CA THR A 59 -22.19 14.21 -16.17
C THR A 59 -23.17 13.58 -17.18
N GLU A 60 -23.85 12.49 -16.81
CA GLU A 60 -24.81 11.77 -17.66
C GLU A 60 -26.29 12.16 -17.40
N ASN A 61 -26.56 13.23 -16.64
CA ASN A 61 -27.90 13.80 -16.45
C ASN A 61 -28.05 15.18 -17.09
#